data_AF-A0A3N5MS86-F1
#
_entry.id   AF-A0A3N5MS86-F1
#
_cell.length_a   1.000
_cell.length_b   1.000
_cell.length_c   1.000
_cell.angle_alpha   90.00
_cell.angle_beta   90.00
_cell.angle_gamma   90.00
#
_symmetry.space_group_name_H-M   'P 1'
#
loop_
_entity.id
_entity.type
_entity.pdbx_description
1 polymer ?
#
loop_
_entity_poly.entity_id
_entity_poly.type
_entity_poly.pdbx_seq_one_letter_code
_entity_poly.pdbx_strand_id
1 'polypeptide(L)' 'MDSTSLIADTASRILRDHCDPQTLNSATGDAWQAPAWAALEDAGLPLAWVPEDLGGAGVSVQDGFDVLRV' A
#
# COMPACT_ATOMS: atom_id res chain seq x y z
N MET A 1 -18.69 8.77 5.18
CA MET A 1 -17.54 7.91 5.49
C MET A 1 -16.59 8.11 4.34
N ASP A 2 -15.51 8.85 4.58
CA ASP A 2 -14.55 9.23 3.54
C ASP A 2 -13.75 7.99 3.12
N SER A 3 -13.95 7.53 1.88
CA SER A 3 -13.20 6.39 1.31
C SER A 3 -11.68 6.59 1.37
N THR A 4 -11.23 7.84 1.48
CA THR A 4 -9.86 8.29 1.74
C THR A 4 -9.22 7.59 2.95
N SER A 5 -9.98 7.31 4.01
CA SER A 5 -9.45 6.59 5.18
C SER A 5 -9.15 5.13 4.84
N LEU A 6 -9.98 4.47 4.04
CA LEU A 6 -9.89 3.02 3.87
C LEU A 6 -8.62 2.59 3.14
N ILE A 7 -8.24 3.31 2.08
CA ILE A 7 -7.04 3.02 1.28
C ILE A 7 -5.78 3.32 2.10
N ALA A 8 -5.73 4.48 2.75
CA ALA A 8 -4.61 4.85 3.62
C ALA A 8 -4.50 3.93 4.84
N ASP A 9 -5.62 3.49 5.43
CA ASP A 9 -5.65 2.53 6.55
C ASP A 9 -5.17 1.15 6.10
N THR A 10 -5.53 0.73 4.89
CA THR A 10 -5.07 -0.53 4.31
C THR A 10 -3.56 -0.50 4.07
N ALA A 11 -3.06 0.56 3.44
CA ALA A 11 -1.62 0.78 3.27
C ALA A 11 -0.88 0.81 4.62
N SER A 12 -1.42 1.54 5.60
CA SER A 12 -0.87 1.62 6.96
C SER A 12 -0.78 0.24 7.63
N ARG A 13 -1.82 -0.59 7.47
CA ARG A 13 -1.85 -1.93 8.07
C ARG A 13 -0.82 -2.84 7.41
N ILE A 14 -0.76 -2.85 6.09
CA ILE A 14 0.22 -3.65 5.34
C ILE A 14 1.64 -3.26 5.72
N LEU A 15 1.96 -1.96 5.73
CA LEU A 15 3.30 -1.51 6.10
C LEU A 15 3.62 -1.82 7.57
N ARG A 16 2.66 -1.75 8.48
CA ARG A 16 2.88 -2.18 9.87
C ARG A 16 3.15 -3.68 10.00
N ASP A 17 2.46 -4.50 9.22
CA ASP A 17 2.56 -5.95 9.30
C ASP A 17 3.83 -6.48 8.61
N HIS A 18 4.31 -5.80 7.57
CA HIS A 18 5.43 -6.24 6.74
C HIS A 18 6.73 -5.43 6.93
N CYS A 19 6.65 -4.22 7.47
CA CYS A 19 7.79 -3.30 7.67
C CYS A 19 7.93 -2.91 9.16
N ASP A 20 7.67 -3.83 10.09
CA ASP A 20 7.86 -3.56 11.51
C ASP A 20 9.36 -3.41 11.87
N PRO A 21 9.71 -2.72 12.98
CA PRO A 21 11.11 -2.47 13.34
C PRO A 21 11.98 -3.71 13.47
N GLN A 22 11.44 -4.84 13.93
CA GLN A 22 12.20 -6.08 14.08
C GLN A 22 12.51 -6.68 12.71
N THR A 23 11.52 -6.72 11.81
CA THR A 23 11.69 -7.20 10.44
C THR A 23 12.71 -6.36 9.69
N LEU A 24 12.61 -5.03 9.76
CA LEU A 24 13.55 -4.13 9.08
C LEU A 24 14.98 -4.24 9.63
N ASN A 25 15.15 -4.30 10.95
CA ASN A 25 16.47 -4.41 11.57
C ASN A 25 17.12 -5.78 11.33
N SER A 26 16.33 -6.83 11.12
CA SER A 26 16.82 -8.19 10.88
C SER A 26 17.03 -8.48 9.39
N ALA A 27 16.46 -7.68 8.50
CA ALA A 27 16.60 -7.86 7.06
C ALA A 27 18.05 -7.60 6.61
N THR A 28 18.56 -8.49 5.77
CA THR A 28 19.85 -8.27 5.11
C THR A 28 19.59 -7.52 3.80
N GLY A 29 19.92 -6.22 3.78
CA GLY A 29 19.67 -5.36 2.63
C GLY A 29 18.17 -5.22 2.34
N ASP A 30 17.79 -5.41 1.08
CA ASP A 30 16.44 -5.12 0.58
C ASP A 30 15.46 -6.30 0.67
N ALA A 31 15.82 -7.37 1.40
CA ALA A 31 15.00 -8.58 1.50
C ALA A 31 13.58 -8.34 2.08
N TRP A 32 13.38 -7.25 2.82
CA TRP A 32 12.08 -6.84 3.37
C TRP A 32 11.13 -6.26 2.30
N GLN A 33 11.66 -5.75 1.18
CA GLN A 33 10.87 -5.02 0.19
C GLN A 33 9.93 -5.96 -0.59
N ALA A 34 10.42 -7.14 -1.00
CA ALA A 34 9.63 -8.08 -1.78
C ALA A 34 8.33 -8.54 -1.09
N PRO A 35 8.32 -8.98 0.18
CA PRO A 35 7.09 -9.37 0.86
C PRO A 35 6.16 -8.17 1.12
N ALA A 36 6.70 -6.99 1.43
CA ALA A 36 5.89 -5.79 1.61
C ALA A 36 5.22 -5.35 0.29
N TRP A 37 5.96 -5.40 -0.82
CA TRP A 37 5.46 -5.03 -2.13
C TRP A 37 4.38 -5.99 -2.64
N ALA A 38 4.58 -7.30 -2.47
CA ALA A 38 3.58 -8.30 -2.83
C ALA A 38 2.25 -8.08 -2.08
N ALA A 39 2.31 -7.71 -0.79
CA ALA A 39 1.11 -7.40 -0.02
C ALA A 39 0.38 -6.13 -0.51
N LEU A 40 1.12 -5.12 -1.00
CA LEU A 40 0.52 -3.94 -1.62
C LEU A 40 -0.16 -4.29 -2.96
N GLU A 41 0.48 -5.14 -3.78
CA GLU A 41 -0.07 -5.63 -5.05
C GLU A 41 -1.35 -6.45 -4.84
N ASP A 42 -1.36 -7.37 -3.88
CA ASP A 42 -2.54 -8.16 -3.51
C ASP A 42 -3.71 -7.28 -3.05
N ALA A 43 -3.40 -6.13 -2.43
CA ALA A 43 -4.39 -5.13 -2.02
C ALA A 43 -4.80 -4.18 -3.16
N GLY A 44 -4.21 -4.29 -4.35
CA GLY A 44 -4.50 -3.43 -5.51
C GLY A 44 -4.02 -1.99 -5.36
N LEU A 45 -3.21 -1.68 -4.33
CA LEU A 45 -2.78 -0.32 -4.00
C LEU A 45 -1.93 0.33 -5.09
N PRO A 46 -1.00 -0.37 -5.78
CA PRO A 46 -0.25 0.20 -6.91
C PRO A 46 -1.14 0.61 -8.09
N LEU A 47 -2.36 0.07 -8.18
CA LEU A 47 -3.33 0.35 -9.25
C LEU A 47 -4.44 1.30 -8.80
N ALA A 48 -4.25 2.01 -7.69
CA ALA A 48 -5.26 2.90 -7.11
C ALA A 48 -5.83 3.89 -8.14
N TRP A 49 -4.97 4.56 -8.92
CA TRP A 49 -5.40 5.54 -9.94
C TRP A 49 -5.82 4.93 -11.28
N VAL A 50 -5.66 3.63 -11.46
CA VAL A 50 -6.05 2.98 -12.71
C VAL A 50 -7.58 2.87 -12.73
N PRO A 51 -8.26 3.25 -13.82
CA PRO A 51 -9.71 3.08 -13.94
C PRO A 51 -10.16 1.64 -13.69
N GLU A 52 -11.37 1.47 -13.15
CA GLU A 52 -11.95 0.14 -12.88
C GLU A 52 -12.03 -0.73 -14.14
N ASP A 53 -12.34 -0.13 -15.30
CA ASP A 53 -12.39 -0.82 -16.60
C ASP A 53 -11.02 -1.38 -17.06
N LEU A 54 -9.93 -0.92 -16.43
CA LEU A 54 -8.56 -1.39 -16.67
C LEU A 54 -8.02 -2.21 -15.49
N GLY A 55 -8.88 -2.60 -14.54
CA GLY A 55 -8.54 -3.45 -13.39
C GLY A 55 -7.94 -2.70 -12.20
N GLY A 56 -8.11 -1.37 -12.12
CA GLY A 56 -7.72 -0.58 -10.94
C GLY A 56 -8.88 -0.19 -10.04
N ALA A 57 -8.59 0.65 -9.03
CA ALA A 57 -9.61 1.09 -8.07
C ALA A 57 -10.33 2.39 -8.50
N GLY A 58 -9.86 3.06 -9.55
CA GLY A 58 -10.47 4.29 -10.07
C GLY A 58 -10.51 5.45 -9.08
N VAL A 59 -9.62 5.48 -8.08
CA VAL A 59 -9.69 6.49 -7.02
C VAL A 59 -9.23 7.85 -7.51
N SER A 60 -9.69 8.91 -6.82
CA SER A 60 -9.29 10.26 -7.18
C SER A 60 -7.77 10.44 -7.07
N VAL A 61 -7.23 11.38 -7.85
CA VAL A 61 -5.79 11.71 -7.80
C VAL A 61 -5.38 12.04 -6.36
N GLN A 62 -6.18 12.82 -5.65
CA GLN A 62 -5.93 13.19 -4.26
C GLN A 62 -5.86 11.95 -3.35
N ASP A 63 -6.82 11.03 -3.45
CA ASP A 63 -6.90 9.86 -2.56
C ASP A 63 -5.74 8.88 -2.78
N GLY A 64 -5.30 8.68 -4.03
CA GLY A 64 -4.14 7.81 -4.26
C GLY A 64 -2.82 8.44 -3.78
N PHE A 65 -2.73 9.77 -3.66
CA PHE A 65 -1.54 10.42 -3.07
C PHE A 65 -1.47 10.22 -1.55
N ASP A 66 -2.59 9.92 -0.89
CA ASP A 66 -2.58 9.69 0.55
C ASP A 66 -1.90 8.36 0.92
N VAL A 67 -1.84 7.38 0.01
CA VAL A 67 -1.01 6.16 0.18
C VAL A 67 0.47 6.51 0.37
N LEU A 68 0.95 7.60 -0.25
CA LEU A 68 2.36 8.02 -0.16
C LEU A 68 2.67 8.81 1.11
N ARG A 69 1.66 9.17 1.92
CA ARG A 69 1.82 9.95 3.15
C ARG A 69 1.91 9.10 4.42
N VAL A 70 1.77 7.79 4.27
CA VAL A 70 1.74 6.83 5.37
C VAL A 70 3.16 6.43 5.80
#